data_AF-A0A7C3MCA8-F1
#
_entry.id   AF-A0A7C3MCA8-F1
#
_cell.length_a   1.000
_cell.length_b   1.000
_cell.length_c   1.000
_cell.angle_alpha   90.00
_cell.angle_beta   90.00
_cell.angle_gamma   90.00
#
_symmetry.space_group_name_H-M   'P 1'
#
loop_
_entity.id
_entity.type
_entity.pdbx_description
1 polymer ?
#
loop_
_entity_poly.entity_id
_entity_poly.type
_entity_poly.pdbx_seq_one_letter_code
_entity_poly.pdbx_strand_id
1 'polypeptide(L)'
;MPNLRKIVIYVVVAAVVLWVGNWLVKRVKPAYAKWRLTHAITRIEPWPATTNYSPAAWKQLVKAARVFQDTEPELAGRLLAEHIGKYSSQPAQLAIEEGKMFLLLRMVFDIAEDSTEKESAAAHQPTSPLHAGHGASWPIQWRDSRPSLVSGRPQTQLFQQPITDEYTLMRYRYKYRDLSKVKF
;
A
#
# COMPACT_ATOMS: atom_id res chain seq x y z
N MET A 1 48.94 -32.15 -14.44
CA MET A 1 47.73 -31.69 -15.13
C MET A 1 46.54 -31.86 -14.21
N PRO A 2 45.77 -30.81 -13.89
CA PRO A 2 44.57 -30.96 -13.07
C PRO A 2 43.57 -31.87 -13.80
N ASN A 3 43.03 -32.85 -13.07
CA ASN A 3 42.13 -33.87 -13.60
C ASN A 3 40.86 -33.22 -14.16
N LEU A 4 40.72 -33.18 -15.49
CA LEU A 4 39.59 -32.58 -16.22
C LEU A 4 38.23 -33.02 -15.68
N ARG A 5 38.13 -34.29 -15.25
CA ARG A 5 36.94 -34.86 -14.58
C ARG A 5 36.53 -34.12 -13.31
N LYS A 6 37.48 -33.70 -12.48
CA LYS A 6 37.16 -32.96 -11.24
C LYS A 6 36.59 -31.59 -11.57
N ILE A 7 37.14 -30.90 -12.57
CA ILE A 7 36.67 -29.58 -13.01
C ILE A 7 35.23 -29.68 -13.52
N VAL A 8 34.92 -30.68 -14.35
CA VAL A 8 33.55 -30.90 -14.86
C VAL A 8 32.57 -31.16 -13.72
N ILE A 9 32.94 -31.98 -12.73
CA ILE A 9 32.09 -32.25 -11.56
C ILE A 9 31.81 -30.97 -10.78
N TYR A 10 32.82 -30.13 -10.52
CA TYR A 10 32.62 -28.87 -9.81
C TYR A 10 31.70 -27.90 -10.58
N VAL A 11 31.84 -27.80 -11.90
CA VAL A 11 30.98 -26.95 -12.73
C VAL A 11 29.53 -27.45 -12.70
N VAL A 12 29.31 -28.76 -12.81
CA VAL A 12 27.96 -29.35 -12.74
C VAL A 12 27.34 -29.13 -11.37
N VAL A 13 28.07 -29.35 -10.28
CA VAL A 13 27.59 -29.11 -8.92
C VAL A 13 27.25 -27.64 -8.71
N ALA A 14 28.10 -26.71 -9.15
CA ALA A 14 27.84 -25.27 -9.05
C ALA A 14 26.59 -24.85 -9.85
N ALA A 15 26.42 -25.38 -11.06
CA ALA A 15 25.24 -25.12 -11.88
C ALA A 15 23.95 -25.64 -11.22
N VAL A 16 23.99 -26.83 -10.63
CA VAL A 16 22.86 -27.40 -9.88
C VAL A 16 22.54 -26.58 -8.63
N VAL A 17 23.55 -26.15 -7.87
CA VAL A 17 23.34 -25.30 -6.68
C VAL A 17 22.71 -23.95 -7.06
N LEU A 18 23.19 -23.30 -8.12
CA LEU A 18 22.62 -22.06 -8.62
C LEU A 18 21.19 -22.24 -9.13
N TRP A 19 20.91 -23.34 -9.82
CA TRP A 19 19.58 -23.65 -10.35
C TRP A 19 18.58 -23.94 -9.22
N VAL A 20 18.93 -24.81 -8.28
CA VAL A 20 18.11 -25.14 -7.10
C VAL A 20 17.92 -23.92 -6.22
N GLY A 21 18.98 -23.13 -5.98
CA GLY A 21 18.90 -21.89 -5.22
C GLY A 21 17.97 -20.87 -5.86
N ASN A 22 18.09 -20.64 -7.17
CA ASN A 22 17.20 -19.73 -7.90
C ASN A 22 15.74 -20.23 -7.87
N TRP A 23 15.51 -21.53 -8.00
CA TRP A 23 14.18 -22.12 -7.95
C TRP A 23 13.53 -21.99 -6.57
N LEU A 24 14.28 -22.26 -5.49
CA LEU A 24 13.82 -22.06 -4.11
C LEU A 24 13.49 -20.59 -3.86
N VAL A 25 14.37 -19.67 -4.28
CA VAL A 25 14.17 -18.24 -4.12
C VAL A 25 12.91 -17.78 -4.84
N LYS A 26 12.67 -18.24 -6.08
CA LYS A 26 11.44 -17.94 -6.84
C LYS A 26 10.17 -18.46 -6.16
N ARG A 27 10.24 -19.62 -5.48
CA ARG A 27 9.09 -20.18 -4.75
C ARG A 27 8.82 -19.50 -3.41
N VAL A 28 9.86 -19.13 -2.66
CA VAL A 28 9.71 -18.61 -1.28
C VAL A 28 9.44 -17.10 -1.26
N LYS A 29 10.01 -16.34 -2.20
CA LYS A 29 9.81 -14.89 -2.32
C LYS A 29 8.33 -14.45 -2.28
N PRO A 30 7.39 -15.03 -3.05
CA PRO A 30 6.00 -14.56 -3.04
C PRO A 30 5.29 -14.83 -1.72
N ALA A 31 5.55 -15.97 -1.07
CA ALA A 31 4.97 -16.29 0.24
C ALA A 31 5.48 -15.34 1.34
N TYR A 32 6.77 -15.03 1.33
CA TYR A 32 7.37 -14.07 2.25
C TYR A 32 6.85 -12.64 2.00
N ALA A 33 6.78 -12.20 0.74
CA ALA A 33 6.21 -10.90 0.37
C ALA A 33 4.75 -10.78 0.82
N LYS A 34 3.94 -11.83 0.60
CA LYS A 34 2.56 -11.92 1.09
C LYS A 34 2.47 -11.79 2.60
N TRP A 35 3.27 -12.54 3.34
CA TRP A 35 3.31 -12.47 4.80
C TRP A 35 3.72 -11.07 5.29
N ARG A 36 4.79 -10.50 4.71
CA ARG A 36 5.33 -9.18 5.07
C ARG A 36 4.32 -8.07 4.81
N LEU A 37 3.64 -8.07 3.66
CA LEU A 37 2.65 -7.06 3.34
C LEU A 37 1.39 -7.18 4.20
N THR A 38 0.87 -8.39 4.38
CA THR A 38 -0.31 -8.62 5.23
C THR A 38 -0.03 -8.16 6.67
N HIS A 39 1.14 -8.49 7.21
CA HIS A 39 1.55 -8.09 8.56
C HIS A 39 1.79 -6.58 8.69
N ALA A 40 2.20 -5.91 7.61
CA ALA A 40 2.35 -4.47 7.60
C ALA A 40 1.00 -3.77 7.58
N ILE A 41 0.05 -4.27 6.79
CA ILE A 41 -1.32 -3.77 6.68
C ILE A 41 -2.07 -3.89 8.02
N THR A 42 -2.00 -5.05 8.69
CA THR A 42 -2.71 -5.26 9.95
C THR A 42 -2.22 -4.36 11.09
N ARG A 43 -0.99 -3.86 10.99
CA ARG A 43 -0.40 -2.92 11.94
C ARG A 43 -0.79 -1.47 11.71
N ILE A 44 -1.44 -1.13 10.59
CA ILE A 44 -1.88 0.25 10.37
C ILE A 44 -2.96 0.60 11.40
N GLU A 45 -2.74 1.67 12.16
CA GLU A 45 -3.74 2.19 13.08
C GLU A 45 -4.98 2.69 12.30
N PRO A 46 -6.20 2.49 12.81
CA PRO A 46 -7.40 3.04 12.18
C PRO A 46 -7.30 4.54 11.93
N TRP A 47 -7.85 5.01 10.81
CA TRP A 47 -7.99 6.45 10.57
C TRP A 47 -8.90 7.05 11.65
N PRO A 48 -8.37 7.95 12.52
CA PRO A 48 -9.15 8.53 13.61
C PRO A 48 -10.23 9.47 13.11
N ALA A 49 -11.26 9.70 13.93
CA ALA A 49 -12.27 10.74 13.70
C ALA A 49 -11.73 12.18 13.90
N THR A 50 -10.47 12.32 14.32
CA THR A 50 -9.79 13.61 14.52
C THR A 50 -8.87 13.93 13.35
N THR A 51 -8.43 15.18 13.25
CA THR A 51 -7.43 15.65 12.28
C THR A 51 -6.00 15.28 12.67
N ASN A 52 -5.80 14.51 13.75
CA ASN A 52 -4.49 14.20 14.30
C ASN A 52 -4.27 12.69 14.26
N TYR A 53 -3.45 12.23 13.31
CA TYR A 53 -2.89 10.89 13.33
C TYR A 53 -1.60 10.92 14.16
N SER A 54 -1.44 9.98 15.08
CA SER A 54 -0.31 10.02 16.00
C SER A 54 1.03 9.89 15.24
N PRO A 55 2.15 10.43 15.77
CA PRO A 55 3.46 10.25 15.14
C PRO A 55 3.85 8.76 14.99
N ALA A 56 3.41 7.90 15.91
CA ALA A 56 3.62 6.46 15.83
C ALA A 56 2.80 5.85 14.68
N ALA A 57 1.54 6.27 14.53
CA ALA A 57 0.65 5.83 13.48
C ALA A 57 1.18 6.22 12.08
N TRP A 58 1.67 7.45 11.93
CA TRP A 58 2.33 7.91 10.71
C TRP A 58 3.54 7.07 10.34
N LYS A 59 4.40 6.75 11.33
CA LYS A 59 5.57 5.87 11.13
C LYS A 59 5.15 4.47 10.69
N GLN A 60 4.09 3.91 11.27
CA GLN A 60 3.55 2.61 10.88
C GLN A 60 2.97 2.65 9.46
N LEU A 61 2.23 3.69 9.11
CA LEU A 61 1.66 3.88 7.78
C LEU A 61 2.76 4.01 6.72
N VAL A 62 3.81 4.79 6.97
CA VAL A 62 4.97 4.88 6.06
C VAL A 62 5.72 3.56 5.96
N LYS A 63 5.87 2.82 7.06
CA LYS A 63 6.47 1.49 7.02
C LYS A 63 5.63 0.54 6.16
N ALA A 64 4.32 0.57 6.29
CA ALA A 64 3.42 -0.23 5.46
C ALA A 64 3.49 0.20 3.99
N ALA A 65 3.53 1.50 3.71
CA ALA A 65 3.67 2.04 2.37
C ALA A 65 4.98 1.61 1.70
N ARG A 66 6.10 1.55 2.43
CA ARG A 66 7.38 1.01 1.91
C ARG A 66 7.27 -0.46 1.55
N VAL A 67 6.68 -1.28 2.43
CA VAL A 67 6.45 -2.70 2.15
C VAL A 67 5.53 -2.87 0.94
N PHE A 68 4.53 -1.99 0.79
CA PHE A 68 3.61 -1.99 -0.33
C PHE A 68 4.34 -1.66 -1.65
N GLN A 69 5.17 -0.60 -1.68
CA GLN A 69 5.99 -0.23 -2.83
C GLN A 69 7.03 -1.31 -3.22
N ASP A 70 7.58 -2.03 -2.23
CA ASP A 70 8.50 -3.15 -2.44
C ASP A 70 7.82 -4.42 -2.97
N THR A 71 6.48 -4.50 -2.89
CA THR A 71 5.72 -5.68 -3.30
C THR A 71 5.37 -5.59 -4.79
N GLU A 72 5.46 -6.73 -5.48
CA GLU A 72 5.04 -6.80 -6.89
C GLU A 72 3.60 -6.26 -7.04
N PRO A 73 3.35 -5.32 -7.97
CA PRO A 73 2.08 -4.60 -8.02
C PRO A 73 0.83 -5.50 -8.17
N GLU A 74 0.94 -6.62 -8.89
CA GLU A 74 -0.14 -7.59 -9.05
C GLU A 74 -0.40 -8.38 -7.76
N LEU A 75 0.65 -8.68 -7.00
CA LEU A 75 0.52 -9.30 -5.69
C LEU A 75 -0.07 -8.32 -4.68
N ALA A 76 0.36 -7.05 -4.70
CA ALA A 76 -0.17 -6.00 -3.82
C ALA A 76 -1.68 -5.79 -4.04
N GLY A 77 -2.13 -5.69 -5.31
CA GLY A 77 -3.55 -5.55 -5.64
C GLY A 77 -4.40 -6.74 -5.20
N ARG A 78 -3.91 -7.97 -5.42
CA ARG A 78 -4.59 -9.18 -4.94
C ARG A 78 -4.68 -9.21 -3.42
N LEU A 79 -3.62 -8.81 -2.71
CA LEU A 79 -3.61 -8.82 -1.24
C LEU A 79 -4.51 -7.74 -0.64
N LEU A 80 -4.66 -6.59 -1.29
CA LEU A 80 -5.70 -5.61 -0.92
C LEU A 80 -7.09 -6.22 -1.03
N ALA A 81 -7.40 -6.86 -2.17
CA ALA A 81 -8.69 -7.50 -2.40
C ALA A 81 -8.96 -8.61 -1.37
N GLU A 82 -7.98 -9.49 -1.13
CA GLU A 82 -8.06 -10.55 -0.12
C GLU A 82 -8.25 -9.99 1.29
N HIS A 83 -7.57 -8.88 1.63
CA HIS A 83 -7.67 -8.27 2.96
C HIS A 83 -9.05 -7.68 3.20
N ILE A 84 -9.57 -6.88 2.27
CA ILE A 84 -10.92 -6.31 2.35
C ILE A 84 -11.99 -7.41 2.34
N GLY A 85 -11.83 -8.43 1.50
CA GLY A 85 -12.76 -9.56 1.38
C GLY A 85 -12.99 -10.32 2.70
N LYS A 86 -11.99 -10.40 3.59
CA LYS A 86 -12.12 -11.02 4.93
C LYS A 86 -13.20 -10.37 5.80
N TYR A 87 -13.50 -9.09 5.56
CA TYR A 87 -14.43 -8.31 6.36
C TYR A 87 -15.75 -8.04 5.65
N SER A 88 -15.98 -8.63 4.48
CA SER A 88 -17.20 -8.44 3.67
C SER A 88 -18.51 -8.73 4.43
N SER A 89 -18.50 -9.63 5.42
CA SER A 89 -19.64 -9.94 6.28
C SER A 89 -19.73 -9.08 7.55
N GLN A 90 -18.80 -8.14 7.77
CA GLN A 90 -18.70 -7.31 8.97
C GLN A 90 -18.61 -5.82 8.60
N PRO A 91 -19.74 -5.16 8.27
CA PRO A 91 -19.74 -3.81 7.68
C PRO A 91 -18.98 -2.75 8.51
N ALA A 92 -19.08 -2.80 9.83
CA ALA A 92 -18.37 -1.85 10.71
C ALA A 92 -16.84 -2.03 10.63
N GLN A 93 -16.37 -3.29 10.62
CA GLN A 93 -14.96 -3.61 10.50
C GLN A 93 -14.44 -3.35 9.08
N LEU A 94 -15.24 -3.69 8.07
CA LEU A 94 -14.96 -3.41 6.67
C LEU A 94 -14.64 -1.94 6.46
N ALA A 95 -15.51 -1.05 6.97
CA ALA A 95 -15.31 0.38 6.83
C ALA A 95 -13.99 0.85 7.49
N ILE A 96 -13.62 0.27 8.65
CA ILE A 96 -12.34 0.57 9.32
C ILE A 96 -11.16 0.18 8.44
N GLU A 97 -11.19 -1.02 7.89
CA GLU A 97 -10.10 -1.55 7.07
C GLU A 97 -10.01 -0.84 5.72
N GLU A 98 -11.13 -0.49 5.09
CA GLU A 98 -11.15 0.37 3.90
C GLU A 98 -10.51 1.73 4.19
N GLY A 99 -10.83 2.35 5.33
CA GLY A 99 -10.21 3.62 5.74
C GLY A 99 -8.69 3.52 5.90
N LYS A 100 -8.19 2.41 6.45
CA LYS A 100 -6.74 2.15 6.52
C LYS A 100 -6.13 2.02 5.13
N MET A 101 -6.79 1.29 4.21
CA MET A 101 -6.28 1.09 2.86
C MET A 101 -6.32 2.39 2.07
N PHE A 102 -7.34 3.21 2.26
CA PHE A 102 -7.46 4.53 1.65
C PHE A 102 -6.28 5.43 2.06
N LEU A 103 -5.99 5.52 3.36
CA LEU A 103 -4.80 6.23 3.87
C LEU A 103 -3.49 5.66 3.31
N LEU A 104 -3.37 4.34 3.25
CA LEU A 104 -2.19 3.67 2.70
C LEU A 104 -1.96 4.07 1.24
N LEU A 105 -3.00 4.05 0.41
CA LEU A 105 -2.90 4.43 -1.00
C LEU A 105 -2.48 5.91 -1.16
N ARG A 106 -3.06 6.83 -0.37
CA ARG A 106 -2.64 8.25 -0.37
C ARG A 106 -1.20 8.46 0.12
N MET A 107 -0.71 7.57 0.97
CA MET A 107 0.69 7.57 1.41
C MET A 107 1.63 7.01 0.32
N VAL A 108 1.22 5.96 -0.38
CA VAL A 108 2.02 5.24 -1.39
C VAL A 108 2.23 6.05 -2.66
N PHE A 109 1.20 6.78 -3.11
CA PHE A 109 1.23 7.50 -4.38
C PHE A 109 1.49 9.00 -4.20
N ASP A 110 2.22 9.57 -5.15
CA ASP A 110 2.49 11.00 -5.21
C ASP A 110 1.34 11.70 -5.94
N ILE A 111 0.35 12.09 -5.15
CA ILE A 111 -0.86 12.78 -5.62
C ILE A 111 -0.66 14.27 -5.33
N ALA A 112 -0.75 15.10 -6.38
CA ALA A 112 -0.68 16.55 -6.23
C ALA A 112 -1.86 17.06 -5.38
N GLU A 113 -1.61 18.00 -4.48
CA GLU A 113 -2.66 18.60 -3.64
C GLU A 113 -3.62 19.47 -4.45
N ASP A 114 -3.07 20.19 -5.42
CA ASP A 114 -3.79 21.15 -6.25
C ASP A 114 -4.37 20.52 -7.51
N SER A 115 -4.43 19.18 -7.60
CA SER A 115 -5.06 18.55 -8.75
C SER A 115 -6.55 18.88 -8.75
N THR A 116 -6.94 19.80 -9.63
CA THR A 116 -8.34 20.09 -10.00
C THR A 116 -9.01 18.91 -10.71
N GLU A 117 -8.30 17.80 -10.90
CA GLU A 117 -8.83 16.54 -11.38
C GLU A 117 -9.82 15.98 -10.36
N LYS A 118 -11.07 16.47 -10.48
CA LYS A 118 -12.25 15.89 -9.83
C LYS A 118 -12.43 14.41 -10.17
N GLU A 119 -11.74 13.85 -11.16
CA GLU A 119 -11.96 12.48 -11.62
C GLU A 119 -11.50 11.38 -10.66
N SER A 120 -10.51 11.63 -9.81
CA SER A 120 -10.16 10.67 -8.74
C SER A 120 -10.90 10.97 -7.43
N ALA A 121 -11.65 12.08 -7.37
CA ALA A 121 -12.28 12.62 -6.16
C ALA A 121 -13.82 12.65 -6.21
N ALA A 122 -14.43 12.61 -7.39
CA ALA A 122 -15.88 12.65 -7.57
C ALA A 122 -16.58 11.37 -7.06
N ALA A 123 -15.86 10.26 -6.90
CA ALA A 123 -16.39 9.01 -6.33
C ALA A 123 -16.14 8.85 -4.80
N HIS A 124 -15.33 9.73 -4.20
CA HIS A 124 -14.98 9.65 -2.77
C HIS A 124 -15.46 10.86 -1.97
N GLN A 125 -16.20 11.78 -2.60
CA GLN A 125 -16.89 12.83 -1.86
C GLN A 125 -18.03 12.21 -1.06
N PRO A 126 -17.99 12.27 0.28
CA PRO A 126 -19.23 12.13 1.02
C PRO A 126 -20.16 13.24 0.55
N THR A 127 -21.42 12.93 0.26
CA THR A 127 -22.47 13.89 -0.18
C THR A 127 -22.80 14.97 0.87
N SER A 128 -22.00 15.09 1.92
CA SER A 128 -22.12 16.15 2.91
C SER A 128 -21.54 17.46 2.35
N PRO A 129 -22.25 18.59 2.47
CA PRO A 129 -21.81 19.89 1.98
C PRO A 129 -20.48 20.39 2.61
N LEU A 130 -19.97 19.70 3.64
CA LEU A 130 -18.70 20.00 4.32
C LEU A 130 -17.43 19.58 3.55
N HIS A 131 -17.51 18.74 2.52
CA HIS A 131 -16.33 18.19 1.82
C HIS A 131 -16.33 18.41 0.28
N ALA A 132 -17.26 19.21 -0.22
CA ALA A 132 -17.33 19.62 -1.61
C ALA A 132 -16.17 20.59 -1.94
N GLY A 133 -14.97 20.05 -2.20
CA GLY A 133 -13.81 20.87 -2.54
C GLY A 133 -12.44 20.22 -2.28
N HIS A 134 -12.38 18.96 -1.88
CA HIS A 134 -11.10 18.30 -1.59
C HIS A 134 -10.53 17.62 -2.85
N GLY A 135 -9.23 17.86 -3.11
CA GLY A 135 -8.48 17.26 -4.22
C GLY A 135 -8.19 15.77 -4.02
N ALA A 136 -7.60 15.13 -5.02
CA ALA A 136 -7.36 13.68 -5.02
C ALA A 136 -6.44 13.19 -3.88
N SER A 137 -5.64 14.08 -3.28
CA SER A 137 -4.72 13.80 -2.17
C SER A 137 -5.43 13.61 -0.81
N TRP A 138 -6.69 14.00 -0.70
CA TRP A 138 -7.46 13.87 0.53
C TRP A 138 -7.46 12.41 1.06
N PRO A 139 -7.32 12.20 2.39
CA PRO A 139 -7.30 13.18 3.48
C PRO A 139 -5.89 13.64 3.91
N ILE A 140 -4.85 13.30 3.15
CA ILE A 140 -3.46 13.58 3.54
C ILE A 140 -3.00 14.84 2.83
N GLN A 141 -2.67 15.85 3.63
CA GLN A 141 -1.91 17.02 3.18
C GLN A 141 -0.44 16.89 3.58
N TRP A 142 0.44 17.38 2.72
CA TRP A 142 1.88 17.38 2.81
C TRP A 142 2.41 18.80 2.94
N ARG A 143 2.99 19.12 4.09
CA ARG A 143 3.73 20.38 4.29
C ARG A 143 5.19 20.04 4.56
N ASP A 144 6.10 20.51 3.71
CA ASP A 144 7.54 20.26 3.84
C ASP A 144 7.92 18.77 4.03
N SER A 145 7.26 17.91 3.25
CA SER A 145 7.39 16.44 3.33
C SER A 145 6.89 15.81 4.65
N ARG A 146 6.09 16.53 5.44
CA ARG A 146 5.38 16.01 6.62
C ARG A 146 3.91 15.76 6.28
N PRO A 147 3.39 14.55 6.47
CA PRO A 147 1.98 14.26 6.29
C PRO A 147 1.17 14.77 7.48
N SER A 148 -0.01 15.29 7.20
CA SER A 148 -1.02 15.70 8.17
C SER A 148 -2.40 15.33 7.67
N LEU A 149 -3.33 15.04 8.58
CA LEU A 149 -4.72 14.80 8.20
C LEU A 149 -5.46 16.14 8.13
N VAL A 150 -6.10 16.39 7.00
CA VAL A 150 -6.96 17.57 6.84
C VAL A 150 -8.33 17.33 7.48
N SER A 151 -8.75 16.07 7.59
CA SER A 151 -10.00 15.67 8.23
C SER A 151 -9.88 14.33 8.94
N GLY A 152 -10.73 14.13 9.94
CA GLY A 152 -10.98 12.81 10.49
C GLY A 152 -11.76 11.91 9.54
N ARG A 153 -11.81 10.63 9.86
CA ARG A 153 -12.58 9.64 9.12
C ARG A 153 -14.08 9.94 9.23
N PRO A 154 -14.83 9.93 8.12
CA PRO A 154 -16.29 9.98 8.19
C PRO A 154 -16.82 8.74 8.91
N GLN A 155 -17.54 8.91 10.02
CA GLN A 155 -17.91 7.82 10.93
C GLN A 155 -18.93 6.82 10.35
N THR A 156 -19.57 7.13 9.22
CA THR A 156 -20.79 6.45 8.77
C THR A 156 -20.81 6.01 7.31
N GLN A 157 -19.70 6.15 6.57
CA GLN A 157 -19.71 5.90 5.12
C GLN A 157 -18.63 4.91 4.70
N LEU A 158 -19.08 3.85 4.02
CA LEU A 158 -18.23 3.03 3.16
C LEU A 158 -17.78 3.88 1.97
N PHE A 159 -16.57 3.61 1.48
CA PHE A 159 -16.11 4.26 0.25
C PHE A 159 -16.97 3.73 -0.91
N GLN A 160 -17.45 4.62 -1.78
CA GLN A 160 -18.38 4.23 -2.86
C GLN A 160 -17.71 3.32 -3.88
N GLN A 161 -16.39 3.43 -4.02
CA GLN A 161 -15.60 2.63 -4.95
C GLN A 161 -14.74 1.61 -4.18
N PRO A 162 -14.70 0.34 -4.63
CA PRO A 162 -13.81 -0.65 -4.06
C PRO A 162 -12.36 -0.18 -4.05
N ILE A 163 -11.67 -0.42 -2.93
CA ILE A 163 -10.24 -0.11 -2.75
C ILE A 163 -9.36 -0.72 -3.85
N THR A 164 -9.79 -1.83 -4.45
CA THR A 164 -9.09 -2.48 -5.58
C THR A 164 -9.09 -1.63 -6.84
N ASP A 165 -10.21 -0.98 -7.13
CA ASP A 165 -10.38 -0.14 -8.30
C ASP A 165 -9.63 1.17 -8.09
N GLU A 166 -9.66 1.68 -6.85
CA GLU A 166 -8.87 2.83 -6.43
C GLU A 166 -7.37 2.58 -6.59
N TYR A 167 -6.88 1.43 -6.13
CA TYR A 167 -5.49 1.02 -6.32
C TYR A 167 -5.12 0.95 -7.80
N THR A 168 -6.00 0.35 -8.61
CA THR A 168 -5.78 0.21 -10.06
C THR A 168 -5.67 1.58 -10.72
N LEU A 169 -6.62 2.48 -10.43
CA LEU A 169 -6.60 3.85 -10.91
C LEU A 169 -5.30 4.56 -10.51
N MET A 170 -4.93 4.51 -9.23
CA MET A 170 -3.74 5.20 -8.73
C MET A 170 -2.45 4.68 -9.32
N ARG A 171 -2.33 3.35 -9.47
CA ARG A 171 -1.16 2.71 -10.07
C ARG A 171 -0.90 3.18 -11.50
N TYR A 172 -1.95 3.42 -12.28
CA TYR A 172 -1.83 3.86 -13.66
C TYR A 172 -1.74 5.38 -13.81
N ARG A 173 -2.30 6.16 -12.87
CA ARG A 173 -2.35 7.62 -12.95
C ARG A 173 -1.20 8.32 -12.24
N TYR A 174 -0.70 7.77 -11.14
CA TYR A 174 0.26 8.44 -10.25
C TYR A 174 1.56 7.65 -10.10
N LYS A 175 2.65 8.37 -9.85
CA LYS A 175 3.95 7.78 -9.50
C LYS A 175 3.96 7.38 -8.03
N TYR A 176 4.84 6.46 -7.67
CA TYR A 176 5.10 6.18 -6.25
C TYR A 176 5.78 7.38 -5.58
N ARG A 177 5.31 7.72 -4.38
CA ARG A 177 5.91 8.77 -3.54
C ARG A 177 7.26 8.32 -3.03
N ASP A 178 8.21 9.25 -3.01
CA ASP A 178 9.51 9.01 -2.39
C ASP A 178 9.40 9.02 -0.86
N LEU A 179 9.25 7.83 -0.28
CA LEU A 179 9.08 7.62 1.17
C LEU A 179 10.37 7.84 1.99
N SER A 180 11.50 8.11 1.34
CA SER A 180 12.76 8.46 2.04
C SER A 180 12.75 9.92 2.52
N LYS A 181 11.96 10.78 1.86
CA LYS A 181 11.85 12.21 2.16
C LYS A 181 10.83 12.54 3.25
N VAL A 182 10.01 11.56 3.66
CA VAL A 182 8.94 11.75 4.64
C VAL A 182 9.52 12.02 6.03
N LYS A 183 9.05 13.10 6.67
CA LYS A 183 9.49 13.55 8.00
C LYS A 183 8.35 13.41 9.03
N PHE A 184 8.71 13.22 10.30
CA PHE A 184 7.79 13.16 11.45
C PHE A 184 8.26 14.08 12.56
#